data_AF-A0A0F4QHH3-F1
#
_entry.id   AF-A0A0F4QHH3-F1
#
_cell.length_a   1.000
_cell.length_b   1.000
_cell.length_c   1.000
_cell.angle_alpha   90.00
_cell.angle_beta   90.00
_cell.angle_gamma   90.00
#
_symmetry.space_group_name_H-M   'P 1'
#
loop_
_entity.id
_entity.type
_entity.pdbx_description
1 polymer ?
#
loop_
_entity_poly.entity_id
_entity_poly.type
_entity_poly.pdbx_seq_one_letter_code
_entity_poly.pdbx_strand_id
1 'polypeptide(L)'
;MPTLPLGTTLARDMVIRASDLGVEALTMESNYGLAIAILDDLDQNGIPELLVTGKHKSANHTQGHFFILYLDASGAVSRVQSVDELMLKDSGFTAGFDARYLKRVGDFDGNGTTDVVMAENGTTLNPSGRFRVVLFDTKLENDQLSYSVKRSLEYSNAAGNLPVVLTSKATFGVSPHPIGDIDQNGTLDFLTLAVDTDGDLRRSMGRSQAENLYMALKIGNNGDVHSINNLFSPFGGAPIIAGYMNNDTLPDMVGPARELNAITFHIAQGNYTSFASFTTHPITVNGGKPFRAVTFIPVGDANGDGYVDIVLSGYEVGQSPRSDIRGLVLLDQHYQPLGDLIPLMAEDEYPDFGRAVYSAQSTFADMDGDGDLDMVIGHIHDPDGPSLHVRYYE
;
A
#
# COMPACT_ATOMS: atom_id res chain seq x y z
N MET A 1 12.21 34.01 -3.62
CA MET A 1 11.01 34.20 -2.78
C MET A 1 10.44 32.80 -2.64
N PRO A 2 10.50 32.16 -1.47
CA PRO A 2 10.20 30.74 -1.38
C PRO A 2 8.69 30.54 -1.49
N THR A 3 8.29 29.87 -2.57
CA THR A 3 6.94 29.38 -2.82
C THR A 3 6.97 27.88 -2.58
N LEU A 4 6.22 27.41 -1.58
CA LEU A 4 5.70 26.04 -1.56
C LEU A 4 4.90 25.85 -2.84
N PRO A 5 5.03 24.74 -3.59
CA PRO A 5 3.99 24.31 -4.51
C PRO A 5 3.39 23.06 -3.91
N LEU A 6 2.22 23.16 -3.26
CA LEU A 6 1.28 22.05 -3.15
C LEU A 6 0.05 22.48 -2.38
N GLY A 7 -1.01 22.50 -3.13
CA GLY A 7 -2.35 22.84 -2.81
C GLY A 7 -3.06 22.10 -1.71
N THR A 8 -2.61 22.19 -0.47
CA THR A 8 -3.28 21.45 0.63
C THR A 8 -4.73 21.86 0.93
N THR A 9 -5.32 22.75 0.11
CA THR A 9 -6.77 22.97 0.10
C THR A 9 -7.42 21.92 -0.78
N LEU A 10 -8.37 21.17 -0.21
CA LEU A 10 -9.23 20.31 -1.01
C LEU A 10 -9.99 21.16 -2.05
N ALA A 11 -9.69 20.98 -3.32
CA ALA A 11 -10.41 21.59 -4.42
C ALA A 11 -11.69 20.80 -4.76
N ARG A 12 -11.58 19.47 -4.78
CA ARG A 12 -12.67 18.56 -5.16
C ARG A 12 -12.53 17.18 -4.54
N ASP A 13 -13.66 16.52 -4.29
CA ASP A 13 -13.73 15.08 -3.99
C ASP A 13 -14.64 14.38 -5.01
N MET A 14 -14.11 13.40 -5.72
CA MET A 14 -14.83 12.56 -6.67
C MET A 14 -15.05 11.18 -6.06
N VAL A 15 -16.31 10.74 -6.05
CA VAL A 15 -16.69 9.45 -5.47
C VAL A 15 -17.07 8.47 -6.57
N ILE A 16 -16.29 7.41 -6.73
CA ILE A 16 -16.51 6.34 -7.71
C ILE A 16 -17.19 5.16 -7.02
N ARG A 17 -18.36 4.77 -7.53
CA ARG A 17 -19.22 3.70 -6.99
C ARG A 17 -19.50 2.63 -8.04
N ALA A 18 -20.17 1.56 -7.61
CA ALA A 18 -20.59 0.45 -8.48
C ALA A 18 -21.30 0.90 -9.78
N SER A 19 -22.08 1.99 -9.72
CA SER A 19 -22.78 2.56 -10.88
C SER A 19 -21.83 3.07 -11.96
N ASP A 20 -20.70 3.66 -11.55
CA ASP A 20 -19.68 4.19 -12.45
C ASP A 20 -18.85 3.06 -13.07
N LEU A 21 -18.88 1.89 -12.43
CA LEU A 21 -18.18 0.68 -12.88
C LEU A 21 -19.02 -0.21 -13.80
N GLY A 22 -20.32 0.07 -13.96
CA GLY A 22 -21.22 -0.75 -14.78
C GLY A 22 -21.46 -2.15 -14.22
N VAL A 23 -21.35 -2.35 -12.90
CA VAL A 23 -21.55 -3.64 -12.23
C VAL A 23 -22.76 -3.63 -11.29
N GLU A 24 -23.15 -4.80 -10.79
CA GLU A 24 -24.12 -4.91 -9.71
C GLU A 24 -23.64 -4.16 -8.45
N ALA A 25 -24.58 -3.78 -7.58
CA ALA A 25 -24.26 -3.10 -6.35
C ALA A 25 -23.20 -3.85 -5.54
N LEU A 26 -22.13 -3.14 -5.19
CA LEU A 26 -21.05 -3.66 -4.37
C LEU A 26 -21.49 -3.66 -2.91
N THR A 27 -21.03 -4.66 -2.15
CA THR A 27 -21.30 -4.78 -0.72
C THR A 27 -19.99 -4.72 0.05
N MET A 28 -20.04 -4.59 1.37
CA MET A 28 -18.82 -4.62 2.20
C MET A 28 -17.93 -5.84 1.91
N GLU A 29 -18.54 -7.00 1.61
CA GLU A 29 -17.82 -8.24 1.27
C GLU A 29 -17.12 -8.20 -0.10
N SER A 30 -17.47 -7.22 -0.93
CA SER A 30 -16.76 -6.94 -2.18
C SER A 30 -15.36 -6.41 -1.93
N ASN A 31 -15.06 -5.87 -0.73
CA ASN A 31 -13.76 -5.25 -0.42
C ASN A 31 -13.33 -4.20 -1.46
N TYR A 32 -14.31 -3.45 -2.01
CA TYR A 32 -14.03 -2.45 -3.01
C TYR A 32 -13.28 -1.26 -2.42
N GLY A 33 -12.09 -0.95 -2.97
CA GLY A 33 -11.23 0.11 -2.44
C GLY A 33 -10.43 -0.26 -1.19
N LEU A 34 -10.49 -1.52 -0.71
CA LEU A 34 -9.71 -1.96 0.44
C LEU A 34 -8.19 -1.81 0.21
N ALA A 35 -7.73 -2.20 -0.98
CA ALA A 35 -6.37 -1.97 -1.41
C ALA A 35 -6.34 -1.36 -2.82
N ILE A 36 -5.38 -0.46 -3.03
CA ILE A 36 -5.26 0.37 -4.24
C ILE A 36 -3.78 0.46 -4.60
N ALA A 37 -3.47 0.35 -5.89
CA ALA A 37 -2.16 0.67 -6.44
C ALA A 37 -2.31 1.49 -7.73
N ILE A 38 -1.36 2.38 -7.95
CA ILE A 38 -1.21 3.13 -9.21
C ILE A 38 -0.48 2.24 -10.23
N LEU A 39 -0.92 2.28 -11.48
CA LEU A 39 -0.30 1.62 -12.64
C LEU A 39 0.36 2.65 -13.57
N ASP A 40 0.71 2.25 -14.79
CA ASP A 40 1.22 3.18 -15.81
C ASP A 40 0.07 3.88 -16.52
N ASP A 41 0.24 5.15 -16.91
CA ASP A 41 -0.62 5.89 -17.86
C ASP A 41 -0.66 5.16 -19.22
N LEU A 42 -1.55 4.18 -19.32
CA LEU A 42 -1.61 3.25 -20.45
C LEU A 42 -2.35 3.88 -21.64
N ASP A 43 -3.34 4.73 -21.37
CA ASP A 43 -4.08 5.46 -22.40
C ASP A 43 -3.45 6.80 -22.82
N GLN A 44 -2.34 7.19 -22.18
CA GLN A 44 -1.51 8.36 -22.50
C GLN A 44 -2.25 9.69 -22.35
N ASN A 45 -3.14 9.76 -21.37
CA ASN A 45 -3.92 10.97 -21.09
C ASN A 45 -3.26 11.89 -20.04
N GLY A 46 -2.12 11.47 -19.46
CA GLY A 46 -1.40 12.17 -18.41
C GLY A 46 -1.75 11.74 -16.99
N ILE A 47 -2.74 10.86 -16.82
CA ILE A 47 -3.27 10.41 -15.53
C ILE A 47 -3.01 8.91 -15.41
N PRO A 48 -2.39 8.45 -14.31
CA PRO A 48 -2.09 7.04 -14.18
C PRO A 48 -3.35 6.23 -13.80
N GLU A 49 -3.41 5.00 -14.30
CA GLU A 49 -4.51 4.08 -14.02
C GLU A 49 -4.46 3.55 -12.58
N LEU A 50 -5.62 3.14 -12.07
CA LEU A 50 -5.76 2.62 -10.71
C LEU A 50 -6.14 1.15 -10.72
N LEU A 51 -5.33 0.30 -10.09
CA LEU A 51 -5.73 -1.05 -9.71
C LEU A 51 -6.41 -1.03 -8.34
N VAL A 52 -7.67 -1.44 -8.29
CA VAL A 52 -8.51 -1.35 -7.09
C VAL A 52 -9.09 -2.72 -6.79
N THR A 53 -8.97 -3.20 -5.55
CA THR A 53 -9.69 -4.42 -5.12
C THR A 53 -11.18 -4.23 -5.27
N GLY A 54 -11.91 -5.28 -5.64
CA GLY A 54 -13.37 -5.21 -5.76
C GLY A 54 -13.95 -6.49 -6.32
N LYS A 55 -14.42 -7.38 -5.44
CA LYS A 55 -15.11 -8.61 -5.86
C LYS A 55 -16.46 -8.28 -6.45
N HIS A 56 -16.68 -8.76 -7.67
CA HIS A 56 -17.87 -8.45 -8.44
C HIS A 56 -18.27 -9.59 -9.37
N LYS A 57 -19.49 -9.47 -9.90
CA LYS A 57 -20.01 -10.28 -11.00
C LYS A 57 -20.51 -9.34 -12.09
N SER A 58 -20.49 -9.82 -13.33
CA SER A 58 -21.07 -9.11 -14.46
C SER A 58 -21.70 -10.10 -15.43
N ALA A 59 -22.37 -9.61 -16.47
CA ALA A 59 -23.13 -10.46 -17.41
C ALA A 59 -22.27 -11.57 -18.07
N ASN A 60 -20.97 -11.34 -18.19
CA ASN A 60 -20.03 -12.26 -18.85
C ASN A 60 -19.02 -12.90 -17.88
N HIS A 61 -19.01 -12.51 -16.61
CA HIS A 61 -17.97 -12.91 -15.64
C HIS A 61 -18.60 -13.29 -14.30
N THR A 62 -18.20 -14.46 -13.81
CA THR A 62 -18.72 -15.05 -12.58
C THR A 62 -17.88 -14.71 -11.35
N GLN A 63 -16.64 -14.23 -11.53
CA GLN A 63 -15.74 -13.85 -10.45
C GLN A 63 -14.68 -12.79 -10.86
N GLY A 64 -15.03 -11.52 -10.71
CA GLY A 64 -14.05 -10.43 -10.72
C GLY A 64 -13.37 -10.24 -9.36
N HIS A 65 -12.11 -9.81 -9.36
CA HIS A 65 -11.32 -9.58 -8.15
C HIS A 65 -10.80 -8.15 -8.00
N PHE A 66 -10.45 -7.52 -9.13
CA PHE A 66 -10.01 -6.14 -9.17
C PHE A 66 -10.69 -5.40 -10.32
N PHE A 67 -10.66 -4.08 -10.23
CA PHE A 67 -10.91 -3.17 -11.32
C PHE A 67 -9.62 -2.43 -11.66
N ILE A 68 -9.35 -2.25 -12.95
CA ILE A 68 -8.42 -1.25 -13.45
C ILE A 68 -9.26 -0.07 -13.94
N LEU A 69 -9.11 1.07 -13.29
CA LEU A 69 -9.86 2.29 -13.57
C LEU A 69 -9.00 3.25 -14.37
N TYR A 70 -9.57 3.74 -15.46
CA TYR A 70 -9.03 4.80 -16.28
C TYR A 70 -9.85 6.05 -15.96
N LEU A 71 -9.18 7.11 -15.52
CA LEU A 71 -9.82 8.39 -15.23
C LEU A 71 -9.51 9.39 -16.33
N ASP A 72 -10.43 10.30 -16.61
CA ASP A 72 -10.14 11.49 -17.39
C ASP A 72 -9.69 12.66 -16.49
N ALA A 73 -9.26 13.78 -17.08
CA ALA A 73 -8.83 14.97 -16.34
C ALA A 73 -9.94 15.62 -15.49
N SER A 74 -11.20 15.24 -15.69
CA SER A 74 -12.29 15.63 -14.79
C SER A 74 -12.44 14.68 -13.60
N GLY A 75 -11.61 13.65 -13.48
CA GLY A 75 -11.70 12.63 -12.44
C GLY A 75 -12.82 11.62 -12.66
N ALA A 76 -13.52 11.67 -13.80
CA ALA A 76 -14.57 10.73 -14.12
C ALA A 76 -13.97 9.43 -14.67
N VAL A 77 -14.64 8.31 -14.39
CA VAL A 77 -14.25 7.01 -14.94
C VAL A 77 -14.53 6.99 -16.44
N SER A 78 -13.48 7.04 -17.25
CA SER A 78 -13.56 6.99 -18.71
C SER A 78 -13.65 5.55 -19.22
N ARG A 79 -13.02 4.61 -18.51
CA ARG A 79 -13.01 3.18 -18.82
C ARG A 79 -12.79 2.32 -17.58
N VAL A 80 -13.39 1.14 -17.58
CA VAL A 80 -13.19 0.10 -16.57
C VAL A 80 -12.76 -1.18 -17.23
N GLN A 81 -11.69 -1.78 -16.71
CA GLN A 81 -11.27 -3.12 -17.07
C GLN A 81 -11.36 -4.03 -15.83
N SER A 82 -12.09 -5.13 -15.95
CA SER A 82 -12.15 -6.16 -14.90
C SER A 82 -10.91 -7.04 -14.93
N VAL A 83 -10.33 -7.30 -13.76
CA VAL A 83 -9.37 -8.39 -13.55
C VAL A 83 -10.14 -9.56 -12.96
N ASP A 84 -10.53 -10.49 -13.82
CA ASP A 84 -11.46 -11.59 -13.54
C ASP A 84 -10.88 -12.96 -13.91
N GLU A 85 -11.71 -14.01 -13.81
CA GLU A 85 -11.28 -15.37 -14.05
C GLU A 85 -10.74 -15.64 -15.48
N LEU A 86 -11.15 -14.86 -16.48
CA LEU A 86 -10.67 -15.01 -17.86
C LEU A 86 -9.28 -14.42 -18.00
N MET A 87 -9.06 -13.23 -17.42
CA MET A 87 -7.75 -12.58 -17.42
C MET A 87 -6.72 -13.40 -16.62
N LEU A 88 -7.17 -14.15 -15.62
CA LEU A 88 -6.33 -14.98 -14.73
C LEU A 88 -6.18 -16.46 -15.17
N LYS A 89 -6.89 -16.89 -16.22
CA LYS A 89 -7.05 -18.32 -16.57
C LYS A 89 -5.75 -19.09 -16.74
N ASP A 90 -4.73 -18.44 -17.30
CA ASP A 90 -3.44 -19.06 -17.64
C ASP A 90 -2.28 -18.49 -16.82
N SER A 91 -2.56 -17.63 -15.84
CA SER A 91 -1.54 -16.96 -15.04
C SER A 91 -0.99 -17.81 -13.89
N GLY A 92 -1.40 -19.09 -13.79
CA GLY A 92 -1.09 -19.96 -12.65
C GLY A 92 -1.90 -19.68 -11.39
N PHE A 93 -2.98 -18.89 -11.49
CA PHE A 93 -3.87 -18.59 -10.37
C PHE A 93 -4.88 -19.73 -10.13
N THR A 94 -5.03 -20.15 -8.88
CA THR A 94 -6.11 -21.05 -8.45
C THR A 94 -7.19 -20.22 -7.77
N ALA A 95 -8.44 -20.34 -8.21
CA ALA A 95 -9.57 -19.44 -7.92
C ALA A 95 -9.71 -18.98 -6.46
N GLY A 96 -10.20 -17.73 -6.28
CA GLY A 96 -10.60 -17.18 -4.99
C GLY A 96 -9.44 -16.65 -4.14
N PHE A 97 -9.28 -15.32 -4.09
CA PHE A 97 -8.38 -14.66 -3.15
C PHE A 97 -9.02 -13.39 -2.58
N ASP A 98 -8.42 -12.91 -1.49
CA ASP A 98 -8.80 -11.66 -0.84
C ASP A 98 -7.57 -10.77 -0.65
N ALA A 99 -7.33 -9.88 -1.60
CA ALA A 99 -6.22 -8.94 -1.52
C ALA A 99 -6.51 -7.88 -0.45
N ARG A 100 -5.61 -7.77 0.52
CA ARG A 100 -5.68 -6.84 1.66
C ARG A 100 -4.64 -5.72 1.58
N TYR A 101 -3.74 -5.81 0.60
CA TYR A 101 -2.65 -4.89 0.34
C TYR A 101 -2.32 -4.95 -1.14
N LEU A 102 -2.01 -3.81 -1.76
CA LEU A 102 -1.53 -3.70 -3.13
C LEU A 102 -0.38 -2.70 -3.18
N LYS A 103 0.67 -2.97 -3.95
CA LYS A 103 1.72 -1.98 -4.20
C LYS A 103 2.33 -2.17 -5.58
N ARG A 104 2.60 -1.05 -6.25
CA ARG A 104 3.40 -1.01 -7.47
C ARG A 104 4.82 -1.52 -7.17
N VAL A 105 5.32 -2.45 -7.97
CA VAL A 105 6.72 -2.93 -7.88
C VAL A 105 7.58 -2.49 -9.05
N GLY A 106 6.99 -1.78 -10.02
CA GLY A 106 7.66 -1.44 -11.28
C GLY A 106 7.63 -2.61 -12.25
N ASP A 107 8.46 -2.56 -13.28
CA ASP A 107 8.60 -3.63 -14.28
C ASP A 107 9.47 -4.77 -13.71
N PHE A 108 8.84 -5.70 -12.98
CA PHE A 108 9.54 -6.76 -12.24
C PHE A 108 10.11 -7.81 -13.21
N ASP A 109 9.43 -8.06 -14.33
CA ASP A 109 9.85 -9.08 -15.29
C ASP A 109 10.54 -8.56 -16.56
N GLY A 110 10.73 -7.23 -16.66
CA GLY A 110 11.48 -6.57 -17.72
C GLY A 110 10.73 -6.45 -19.06
N ASN A 111 9.40 -6.53 -19.06
CA ASN A 111 8.56 -6.45 -20.26
C ASN A 111 8.09 -5.03 -20.60
N GLY A 112 8.45 -4.03 -19.80
CA GLY A 112 8.07 -2.63 -19.98
C GLY A 112 6.68 -2.27 -19.44
N THR A 113 6.03 -3.17 -18.70
CA THR A 113 4.73 -2.95 -18.05
C THR A 113 4.89 -2.96 -16.54
N THR A 114 4.20 -2.08 -15.83
CA THR A 114 4.19 -2.11 -14.37
C THR A 114 3.53 -3.37 -13.82
N ASP A 115 4.24 -4.03 -12.92
CA ASP A 115 3.76 -5.12 -12.10
C ASP A 115 3.36 -4.64 -10.70
N VAL A 116 2.61 -5.50 -10.00
CA VAL A 116 2.16 -5.23 -8.63
C VAL A 116 2.43 -6.39 -7.70
N VAL A 117 2.64 -6.07 -6.43
CA VAL A 117 2.63 -7.05 -5.33
C VAL A 117 1.34 -6.91 -4.53
N MET A 118 0.78 -8.04 -4.12
CA MET A 118 -0.45 -8.12 -3.32
C MET A 118 -0.26 -9.03 -2.11
N ALA A 119 -0.92 -8.73 -0.99
CA ALA A 119 -0.96 -9.61 0.18
C ALA A 119 -2.36 -10.19 0.43
N GLU A 120 -2.41 -11.44 0.86
CA GLU A 120 -3.60 -12.08 1.41
C GLU A 120 -3.31 -12.45 2.88
N ASN A 121 -3.76 -11.58 3.80
CA ASN A 121 -3.45 -11.74 5.23
C ASN A 121 -4.26 -12.91 5.82
N GLY A 122 -3.57 -13.97 6.26
CA GLY A 122 -4.07 -14.99 7.20
C GLY A 122 -5.53 -15.37 7.03
N THR A 123 -5.94 -15.72 5.81
CA THR A 123 -7.34 -15.99 5.47
C THR A 123 -7.75 -17.39 5.93
N THR A 124 -9.05 -17.70 5.91
CA THR A 124 -9.53 -19.07 6.20
C THR A 124 -8.96 -20.11 5.22
N LEU A 125 -8.68 -19.71 3.98
CA LEU A 125 -8.10 -20.57 2.94
C LEU A 125 -6.58 -20.68 3.07
N ASN A 126 -5.92 -19.64 3.60
CA ASN A 126 -4.49 -19.65 3.85
C ASN A 126 -4.17 -18.99 5.21
N PRO A 127 -4.30 -19.75 6.31
CA PRO A 127 -4.16 -19.20 7.66
C PRO A 127 -2.75 -18.70 7.95
N SER A 128 -1.74 -19.22 7.24
CA SER A 128 -0.35 -18.80 7.38
C SER A 128 0.01 -17.55 6.58
N GLY A 129 -0.93 -17.01 5.80
CA GLY A 129 -0.69 -15.85 4.93
C GLY A 129 0.09 -16.17 3.65
N ARG A 130 0.01 -15.27 2.69
CA ARG A 130 0.78 -15.28 1.43
C ARG A 130 0.87 -13.88 0.87
N PHE A 131 1.85 -13.68 0.01
CA PHE A 131 1.79 -12.60 -0.96
C PHE A 131 2.06 -13.12 -2.37
N ARG A 132 1.71 -12.30 -3.36
CA ARG A 132 1.92 -12.60 -4.77
C ARG A 132 2.50 -11.39 -5.50
N VAL A 133 3.32 -11.64 -6.50
CA VAL A 133 3.62 -10.66 -7.54
C VAL A 133 2.74 -11.01 -8.75
N VAL A 134 1.95 -10.06 -9.23
CA VAL A 134 1.12 -10.20 -10.42
C VAL A 134 1.87 -9.50 -11.55
N LEU A 135 2.29 -10.30 -12.54
CA LEU A 135 3.02 -9.83 -13.71
C LEU A 135 2.00 -9.45 -14.79
N PHE A 136 1.93 -8.16 -15.07
CA PHE A 136 1.10 -7.60 -16.13
C PHE A 136 1.86 -7.56 -17.45
N ASP A 137 1.11 -7.60 -18.54
CA ASP A 137 1.58 -7.32 -19.89
C ASP A 137 0.50 -6.48 -20.58
N THR A 138 0.79 -5.90 -21.73
CA THR A 138 -0.17 -5.12 -22.49
C THR A 138 -0.69 -5.91 -23.68
N LYS A 139 -1.95 -5.65 -24.02
CA LYS A 139 -2.60 -6.21 -25.21
C LYS A 139 -3.29 -5.09 -25.97
N LEU A 140 -3.08 -5.05 -27.27
CA LEU A 140 -3.80 -4.16 -28.17
C LEU A 140 -4.99 -4.91 -28.77
N GLU A 141 -6.21 -4.46 -28.49
CA GLU A 141 -7.44 -4.96 -29.11
C GLU A 141 -8.26 -3.78 -29.63
N ASN A 142 -8.68 -3.85 -30.90
CA ASN A 142 -9.46 -2.79 -31.55
C ASN A 142 -8.82 -1.38 -31.39
N ASP A 143 -7.51 -1.30 -31.61
CA ASP A 143 -6.70 -0.07 -31.45
C ASP A 143 -6.69 0.53 -30.03
N GLN A 144 -7.10 -0.27 -29.04
CA GLN A 144 -7.13 0.13 -27.63
C GLN A 144 -6.20 -0.77 -26.82
N LEU A 145 -5.23 -0.15 -26.14
CA LEU A 145 -4.29 -0.85 -25.27
C LEU A 145 -4.97 -1.15 -23.94
N SER A 146 -4.84 -2.38 -23.45
CA SER A 146 -5.38 -2.85 -22.16
C SER A 146 -4.35 -3.71 -21.44
N TYR A 147 -4.47 -3.81 -20.12
CA TYR A 147 -3.67 -4.75 -19.37
C TYR A 147 -4.06 -6.21 -19.68
N SER A 148 -3.16 -7.14 -19.43
CA SER A 148 -3.37 -8.58 -19.41
C SER A 148 -2.52 -9.18 -18.29
N VAL A 149 -2.94 -10.27 -17.65
CA VAL A 149 -2.10 -10.93 -16.63
C VAL A 149 -1.30 -12.02 -17.31
N LYS A 150 0.03 -11.84 -17.33
CA LYS A 150 0.97 -12.82 -17.89
C LYS A 150 1.19 -13.99 -16.94
N ARG A 151 1.39 -13.69 -15.65
CA ARG A 151 1.67 -14.70 -14.63
C ARG A 151 1.45 -14.14 -13.23
N SER A 152 1.25 -15.03 -12.25
CA SER A 152 1.40 -14.70 -10.83
C SER A 152 2.46 -15.57 -10.18
N LEU A 153 3.34 -14.94 -9.43
CA LEU A 153 4.32 -15.59 -8.57
C LEU A 153 3.78 -15.60 -7.15
N GLU A 154 3.60 -16.79 -6.56
CA GLU A 154 3.09 -16.94 -5.20
C GLU A 154 4.23 -17.25 -4.23
N TYR A 155 4.21 -16.58 -3.07
CA TYR A 155 5.10 -16.83 -1.95
C TYR A 155 4.27 -17.23 -0.73
N SER A 156 4.34 -18.51 -0.38
CA SER A 156 3.56 -19.12 0.70
C SER A 156 4.20 -20.43 1.18
N ASN A 157 3.57 -21.12 2.13
CA ASN A 157 3.97 -22.49 2.47
C ASN A 157 3.93 -23.48 1.29
N ALA A 158 3.13 -23.19 0.26
CA ALA A 158 2.91 -24.08 -0.86
C ALA A 158 3.68 -23.68 -2.13
N ALA A 159 4.25 -22.48 -2.18
CA ALA A 159 4.84 -21.90 -3.39
C ALA A 159 5.98 -20.92 -3.10
N GLY A 160 6.88 -20.73 -4.07
CA GLY A 160 8.00 -19.79 -3.98
C GLY A 160 9.20 -20.32 -3.17
N ASN A 161 9.24 -21.62 -2.88
CA ASN A 161 10.36 -22.30 -2.22
C ASN A 161 10.85 -21.64 -0.92
N LEU A 162 9.91 -21.21 -0.06
CA LEU A 162 10.27 -20.60 1.21
C LEU A 162 11.17 -21.54 2.04
N PRO A 163 12.37 -21.13 2.47
CA PRO A 163 13.30 -21.96 3.27
C PRO A 163 12.87 -22.08 4.75
N VAL A 164 11.59 -21.80 5.04
CA VAL A 164 10.98 -21.84 6.38
C VAL A 164 9.59 -22.46 6.29
N VAL A 165 9.12 -23.05 7.38
CA VAL A 165 7.75 -23.55 7.49
C VAL A 165 6.93 -22.52 8.28
N LEU A 166 5.89 -21.97 7.65
CA LEU A 166 4.93 -21.09 8.30
C LEU A 166 3.90 -21.97 9.02
N THR A 167 3.66 -21.76 10.30
CA THR A 167 2.57 -22.46 11.00
C THR A 167 1.26 -21.70 10.79
N SER A 168 0.11 -22.32 11.09
CA SER A 168 -1.20 -21.63 11.00
C SER A 168 -1.38 -20.47 11.99
N LYS A 169 -0.39 -20.23 12.86
CA LYS A 169 -0.38 -19.16 13.86
C LYS A 169 0.67 -18.07 13.56
N ALA A 170 1.34 -18.19 12.43
CA ALA A 170 2.19 -17.15 11.87
C ALA A 170 1.56 -16.60 10.60
N THR A 171 1.30 -15.30 10.54
CA THR A 171 0.79 -14.64 9.33
C THR A 171 1.96 -14.02 8.57
N PHE A 172 2.35 -14.65 7.47
CA PHE A 172 3.40 -14.21 6.56
C PHE A 172 2.85 -13.29 5.46
N GLY A 173 3.72 -12.44 4.93
CA GLY A 173 3.42 -11.70 3.70
C GLY A 173 2.48 -10.52 3.91
N VAL A 174 2.40 -9.95 5.12
CA VAL A 174 1.35 -8.96 5.45
C VAL A 174 1.49 -7.64 4.68
N SER A 175 2.73 -7.24 4.41
CA SER A 175 3.06 -5.96 3.78
C SER A 175 4.35 -6.10 2.97
N PRO A 176 4.33 -6.86 1.86
CA PRO A 176 5.51 -7.06 1.03
C PRO A 176 5.90 -5.74 0.34
N HIS A 177 7.15 -5.33 0.50
CA HIS A 177 7.71 -4.13 -0.11
C HIS A 177 8.89 -4.52 -1.00
N PRO A 178 8.97 -4.02 -2.24
CA PRO A 178 10.16 -4.19 -3.06
C PRO A 178 11.33 -3.41 -2.45
N ILE A 179 12.54 -3.99 -2.47
CA ILE A 179 13.73 -3.41 -1.81
C ILE A 179 14.95 -3.30 -2.72
N GLY A 180 14.73 -3.28 -4.03
CA GLY A 180 15.80 -3.36 -5.02
C GLY A 180 16.39 -4.77 -5.12
N ASP A 181 17.39 -4.93 -5.96
CA ASP A 181 18.18 -6.15 -6.09
C ASP A 181 19.33 -6.11 -5.06
N ILE A 182 19.06 -6.59 -3.85
CA ILE A 182 19.98 -6.43 -2.71
C ILE A 182 21.16 -7.40 -2.75
N ASP A 183 21.07 -8.45 -3.57
CA ASP A 183 22.15 -9.42 -3.78
C ASP A 183 22.80 -9.36 -5.17
N GLN A 184 22.37 -8.40 -6.00
CA GLN A 184 22.92 -8.11 -7.34
C GLN A 184 22.76 -9.29 -8.31
N ASN A 185 21.68 -10.04 -8.19
CA ASN A 185 21.40 -11.20 -9.05
C ASN A 185 20.60 -10.85 -10.33
N GLY A 186 20.11 -9.62 -10.43
CA GLY A 186 19.30 -9.08 -11.53
C GLY A 186 17.79 -9.14 -11.28
N THR A 187 17.34 -9.60 -10.11
CA THR A 187 15.93 -9.74 -9.74
C THR A 187 15.62 -8.86 -8.53
N LEU A 188 14.44 -8.26 -8.52
CA LEU A 188 13.97 -7.45 -7.39
C LEU A 188 13.67 -8.33 -6.17
N ASP A 189 14.15 -7.89 -5.01
CA ASP A 189 13.94 -8.56 -3.73
C ASP A 189 12.82 -7.92 -2.92
N PHE A 190 12.37 -8.60 -1.86
CA PHE A 190 11.27 -8.14 -1.02
C PHE A 190 11.62 -8.12 0.45
N LEU A 191 11.16 -7.09 1.15
CA LEU A 191 11.05 -7.07 2.59
C LEU A 191 9.57 -7.24 2.96
N THR A 192 9.27 -8.21 3.82
CA THR A 192 7.89 -8.42 4.28
C THR A 192 7.84 -8.65 5.78
N LEU A 193 6.69 -8.32 6.37
CA LEU A 193 6.37 -8.65 7.75
C LEU A 193 5.83 -10.09 7.86
N ALA A 194 6.28 -10.77 8.91
CA ALA A 194 5.68 -12.00 9.44
C ALA A 194 5.29 -11.80 10.90
N VAL A 195 4.00 -12.00 11.20
CA VAL A 195 3.44 -11.86 12.55
C VAL A 195 3.35 -13.25 13.17
N ASP A 196 4.23 -13.53 14.13
CA ASP A 196 4.36 -14.84 14.80
C ASP A 196 3.78 -14.81 16.21
N THR A 197 2.53 -15.29 16.36
CA THR A 197 1.78 -15.14 17.62
C THR A 197 2.15 -16.15 18.70
N ASP A 198 2.64 -17.35 18.34
CA ASP A 198 2.99 -18.40 19.30
C ASP A 198 4.49 -18.70 19.41
N GLY A 199 5.27 -18.19 18.47
CA GLY A 199 6.72 -18.30 18.45
C GLY A 199 7.27 -19.48 17.68
N ASP A 200 6.44 -20.24 16.97
CA ASP A 200 6.94 -21.43 16.28
C ASP A 200 7.75 -21.05 15.04
N LEU A 201 7.32 -20.03 14.30
CA LEU A 201 8.08 -19.52 13.15
C LEU A 201 9.45 -19.02 13.61
N ARG A 202 9.52 -18.17 14.64
CA ARG A 202 10.79 -17.63 15.14
C ARG A 202 11.69 -18.71 15.75
N ARG A 203 11.14 -19.70 16.46
CA ARG A 203 11.90 -20.85 16.98
C ARG A 203 12.49 -21.69 15.85
N SER A 204 11.74 -21.93 14.77
CA SER A 204 12.23 -22.66 13.60
C SER A 204 13.44 -21.98 12.95
N MET A 205 13.53 -20.65 13.08
CA MET A 205 14.65 -19.83 12.63
C MET A 205 15.74 -19.65 13.71
N GLY A 206 15.70 -20.44 14.79
CA GLY A 206 16.69 -20.40 15.88
C GLY A 206 16.60 -19.16 16.78
N ARG A 207 15.42 -18.52 16.87
CA ARG A 207 15.20 -17.28 17.64
C ARG A 207 14.35 -17.52 18.89
N SER A 208 14.65 -16.79 19.96
CA SER A 208 14.01 -16.92 21.28
C SER A 208 13.19 -15.71 21.74
N GLN A 209 13.40 -14.52 21.15
CA GLN A 209 12.70 -13.28 21.51
C GLN A 209 11.30 -13.23 20.87
N ALA A 210 10.30 -12.73 21.61
CA ALA A 210 8.92 -12.60 21.14
C ALA A 210 8.71 -11.24 20.47
N GLU A 211 9.11 -11.14 19.21
CA GLU A 211 9.07 -9.89 18.43
C GLU A 211 8.51 -10.16 17.02
N ASN A 212 7.97 -9.11 16.40
CA ASN A 212 7.59 -9.15 14.99
C ASN A 212 8.83 -9.36 14.12
N LEU A 213 8.70 -10.17 13.07
CA LEU A 213 9.83 -10.51 12.20
C LEU A 213 9.70 -9.83 10.85
N TYR A 214 10.76 -9.12 10.48
CA TYR A 214 10.96 -8.75 9.09
C TYR A 214 11.79 -9.82 8.39
N MET A 215 11.37 -10.10 7.17
CA MET A 215 11.99 -11.11 6.33
C MET A 215 12.38 -10.44 5.03
N ALA A 216 13.68 -10.30 4.80
CA ALA A 216 14.24 -9.93 3.51
C ALA A 216 14.36 -11.20 2.67
N LEU A 217 13.46 -11.37 1.72
CA LEU A 217 13.41 -12.45 0.75
C LEU A 217 14.25 -12.05 -0.46
N LYS A 218 15.27 -12.86 -0.75
CA LYS A 218 16.01 -12.76 -1.99
C LYS A 218 15.40 -13.67 -3.04
N ILE A 219 15.02 -13.11 -4.17
CA ILE A 219 14.33 -13.79 -5.25
C ILE A 219 15.36 -14.15 -6.31
N GLY A 220 15.42 -15.42 -6.69
CA GLY A 220 16.28 -15.88 -7.78
C GLY A 220 15.63 -15.59 -9.13
N ASN A 221 16.43 -15.65 -10.20
CA ASN A 221 15.97 -15.38 -11.57
C ASN A 221 14.86 -16.32 -12.08
N ASN A 222 14.56 -17.40 -11.36
CA ASN A 222 13.44 -18.30 -11.63
C ASN A 222 12.12 -17.88 -10.92
N GLY A 223 12.15 -16.82 -10.12
CA GLY A 223 11.04 -16.32 -9.31
C GLY A 223 10.88 -17.01 -7.95
N ASP A 224 11.77 -17.93 -7.57
CA ASP A 224 11.72 -18.59 -6.26
C ASP A 224 12.56 -17.84 -5.23
N VAL A 225 12.21 -17.98 -3.95
CA VAL A 225 13.08 -17.54 -2.86
C VAL A 225 14.30 -18.48 -2.79
N HIS A 226 15.49 -17.91 -2.91
CA HIS A 226 16.74 -18.67 -2.75
C HIS A 226 17.40 -18.44 -1.40
N SER A 227 17.14 -17.31 -0.73
CA SER A 227 17.56 -17.08 0.65
C SER A 227 16.69 -16.05 1.39
N ILE A 228 16.71 -16.13 2.72
CA ILE A 228 16.01 -15.20 3.60
C ILE A 228 16.98 -14.65 4.64
N ASN A 229 16.99 -13.33 4.81
CA ASN A 229 17.63 -12.66 5.94
C ASN A 229 16.57 -12.21 6.94
N ASN A 230 16.75 -12.64 8.19
CA ASN A 230 15.84 -12.30 9.27
C ASN A 230 16.29 -10.99 9.93
N LEU A 231 15.42 -9.99 9.88
CA LEU A 231 15.60 -8.67 10.45
C LEU A 231 14.70 -8.53 11.67
N PHE A 232 15.24 -7.99 12.75
CA PHE A 232 14.43 -7.64 13.91
C PHE A 232 13.51 -6.48 13.55
N SER A 233 12.26 -6.52 14.02
CA SER A 233 11.48 -5.30 14.14
C SER A 233 12.07 -4.49 15.29
N PRO A 234 12.70 -3.33 15.04
CA PRO A 234 13.18 -2.50 16.14
C PRO A 234 12.01 -1.88 16.96
N PHE A 235 10.77 -2.08 16.51
CA PHE A 235 9.56 -1.65 17.19
C PHE A 235 8.88 -2.81 17.93
N GLY A 236 8.28 -2.50 19.08
CA GLY A 236 7.36 -3.41 19.80
C GLY A 236 5.94 -3.50 19.21
N GLY A 237 5.72 -3.00 17.99
CA GLY A 237 4.43 -2.93 17.29
C GLY A 237 4.56 -3.30 15.81
N ALA A 238 3.47 -3.20 15.01
CA ALA A 238 3.46 -3.50 13.58
C ALA A 238 4.03 -2.30 12.78
N PRO A 239 5.25 -2.36 12.28
CA PRO A 239 5.87 -1.22 11.63
C PRO A 239 5.68 -1.30 10.12
N ILE A 240 5.78 -0.15 9.45
CA ILE A 240 5.60 -0.03 8.01
C ILE A 240 6.97 0.18 7.37
N ILE A 241 7.20 -0.51 6.26
CA ILE A 241 8.39 -0.28 5.44
C ILE A 241 8.12 1.02 4.69
N ALA A 242 8.89 2.06 5.01
CA ALA A 242 8.65 3.42 4.56
C ALA A 242 9.21 3.68 3.15
N GLY A 243 9.82 2.68 2.51
CA GLY A 243 10.53 2.91 1.25
C GLY A 243 11.77 3.78 1.48
N TYR A 244 12.15 4.57 0.48
CA TYR A 244 13.43 5.30 0.43
C TYR A 244 13.30 6.70 1.05
N MET A 245 13.19 6.82 2.39
CA MET A 245 12.92 8.10 3.07
C MET A 245 14.07 9.10 2.93
N ASN A 246 15.31 8.61 2.82
CA ASN A 246 16.52 9.41 2.65
C ASN A 246 16.96 9.53 1.17
N ASN A 247 16.09 9.19 0.21
CA ASN A 247 16.37 9.13 -1.23
C ASN A 247 17.57 8.25 -1.62
N ASP A 248 17.89 7.21 -0.83
CA ASP A 248 18.84 6.18 -1.23
C ASP A 248 18.13 4.99 -1.92
N THR A 249 18.88 3.91 -2.19
CA THR A 249 18.32 2.68 -2.80
C THR A 249 18.06 1.59 -1.76
N LEU A 250 18.02 1.95 -0.47
CA LEU A 250 17.77 1.05 0.64
C LEU A 250 16.44 1.42 1.33
N PRO A 251 15.58 0.44 1.58
CA PRO A 251 14.33 0.70 2.29
C PRO A 251 14.60 1.10 3.74
N ASP A 252 13.96 2.18 4.15
CA ASP A 252 13.84 2.63 5.53
C ASP A 252 12.56 2.11 6.17
N MET A 253 12.49 2.21 7.49
CA MET A 253 11.35 1.74 8.26
C MET A 253 10.80 2.84 9.15
N VAL A 254 9.48 2.89 9.26
CA VAL A 254 8.77 3.88 10.08
C VAL A 254 7.72 3.19 10.93
N GLY A 255 7.53 3.69 12.15
CA GLY A 255 6.51 3.16 13.02
C GLY A 255 6.26 4.05 14.23
N PRO A 256 5.21 3.73 15.01
CA PRO A 256 4.90 4.49 16.21
C PRO A 256 6.03 4.33 17.22
N ALA A 257 6.46 5.45 17.80
CA ALA A 257 7.39 5.43 18.92
C ALA A 257 6.72 4.82 20.17
N ARG A 258 7.53 4.48 21.18
CA ARG A 258 7.01 4.07 22.50
C ARG A 258 6.04 5.12 23.07
N GLU A 259 6.39 6.38 22.86
CA GLU A 259 5.52 7.51 23.07
C GLU A 259 4.57 7.57 21.85
N LEU A 260 3.33 7.17 22.05
CA LEU A 260 2.36 6.90 20.97
C LEU A 260 1.97 8.13 20.15
N ASN A 261 2.48 9.31 20.52
CA ASN A 261 2.32 10.58 19.81
C ASN A 261 3.56 11.00 19.02
N ALA A 262 4.58 10.15 18.91
CA ALA A 262 5.77 10.37 18.09
C ALA A 262 5.99 9.20 17.14
N ILE A 263 6.89 9.40 16.19
CA ILE A 263 7.25 8.43 15.17
C ILE A 263 8.73 8.11 15.30
N THR A 264 9.09 6.83 15.16
CA THR A 264 10.49 6.42 15.07
C THR A 264 10.79 5.98 13.64
N PHE A 265 11.83 6.56 13.06
CA PHE A 265 12.43 6.19 11.80
C PHE A 265 13.66 5.32 12.06
N HIS A 266 13.81 4.24 11.30
CA HIS A 266 15.03 3.48 11.18
C HIS A 266 15.53 3.61 9.74
N ILE A 267 16.58 4.42 9.59
CA ILE A 267 17.17 4.75 8.30
C ILE A 267 18.31 3.77 8.01
N ALA A 268 18.23 3.04 6.92
CA ALA A 268 19.24 2.06 6.51
C ALA A 268 20.61 2.75 6.31
N GLN A 269 21.69 2.06 6.70
CA GLN A 269 23.05 2.61 6.69
C GLN A 269 23.96 1.69 5.87
N GLY A 270 24.06 1.95 4.57
CA GLY A 270 24.90 1.22 3.63
C GLY A 270 24.48 -0.23 3.35
N ASN A 271 23.57 -0.81 4.14
CA ASN A 271 22.86 -2.05 3.87
C ASN A 271 21.55 -2.12 4.68
N TYR A 272 20.66 -3.03 4.30
CA TYR A 272 19.34 -3.25 4.93
C TYR A 272 19.39 -3.94 6.32
N THR A 273 20.58 -4.19 6.88
CA THR A 273 20.74 -4.83 8.21
C THR A 273 21.31 -3.88 9.28
N SER A 274 21.69 -2.65 8.89
CA SER A 274 22.23 -1.63 9.78
C SER A 274 21.38 -0.37 9.69
N PHE A 275 20.97 0.18 10.83
CA PHE A 275 20.04 1.31 10.87
C PHE A 275 20.49 2.38 11.86
N ALA A 276 20.36 3.64 11.46
CA ALA A 276 20.34 4.78 12.36
C ALA A 276 18.89 5.07 12.76
N SER A 277 18.63 5.28 14.05
CA SER A 277 17.27 5.45 14.57
C SER A 277 17.04 6.87 15.04
N PHE A 278 15.93 7.48 14.61
CA PHE A 278 15.53 8.84 14.96
C PHE A 278 14.09 8.84 15.42
N THR A 279 13.79 9.54 16.51
CA THR A 279 12.41 9.74 16.97
C THR A 279 12.04 11.19 16.77
N THR A 280 10.86 11.43 16.21
CA THR A 280 10.32 12.77 16.03
C THR A 280 10.03 13.44 17.37
N HIS A 281 9.97 14.76 17.38
CA HIS A 281 9.13 15.46 18.35
C HIS A 281 7.68 14.95 18.26
N PRO A 282 6.86 15.13 19.32
CA PRO A 282 5.45 14.80 19.27
C PRO A 282 4.77 15.37 18.03
N ILE A 283 4.05 14.53 17.30
CA ILE A 283 3.14 14.94 16.24
C ILE A 283 1.95 15.62 16.88
N THR A 284 1.60 16.78 16.34
CA THR A 284 0.51 17.60 16.83
C THR A 284 -0.48 17.93 15.73
N VAL A 285 -1.69 18.32 16.11
CA VAL A 285 -2.79 18.73 15.22
C VAL A 285 -3.62 19.80 15.91
N ASN A 286 -4.39 20.60 15.16
CA ASN A 286 -5.38 21.53 15.70
C ASN A 286 -4.84 22.52 16.74
N GLY A 287 -3.68 23.13 16.49
CA GLY A 287 -3.04 24.11 17.36
C GLY A 287 -2.21 23.47 18.47
N GLY A 288 -1.42 22.46 18.14
CA GLY A 288 -0.46 21.84 19.06
C GLY A 288 -1.02 20.71 19.93
N LYS A 289 -2.23 20.20 19.65
CA LYS A 289 -2.78 19.07 20.42
C LYS A 289 -2.10 17.77 20.02
N PRO A 290 -1.80 16.85 20.96
CA PRO A 290 -1.10 15.61 20.61
C PRO A 290 -1.93 14.73 19.67
N PHE A 291 -1.27 14.16 18.67
CA PHE A 291 -1.86 13.23 17.71
C PHE A 291 -1.27 11.83 17.89
N ARG A 292 -2.12 10.80 17.86
CA ARG A 292 -1.67 9.40 17.92
C ARG A 292 -1.82 8.74 16.55
N ALA A 293 -0.70 8.42 15.92
CA ALA A 293 -0.66 7.73 14.65
C ALA A 293 -0.98 6.23 14.79
N VAL A 294 -1.58 5.69 13.73
CA VAL A 294 -1.98 4.29 13.56
C VAL A 294 -1.37 3.73 12.27
N THR A 295 -1.51 4.43 11.16
CA THR A 295 -0.95 4.06 9.85
C THR A 295 -0.08 5.16 9.30
N PHE A 296 0.84 4.81 8.40
CA PHE A 296 1.88 5.67 7.87
C PHE A 296 2.03 5.42 6.38
N ILE A 297 2.05 6.46 5.57
CA ILE A 297 2.17 6.38 4.11
C ILE A 297 3.15 7.46 3.66
N PRO A 298 4.37 7.10 3.23
CA PRO A 298 5.29 8.04 2.59
C PRO A 298 4.67 8.59 1.30
N VAL A 299 4.80 9.89 1.05
CA VAL A 299 4.19 10.56 -0.11
C VAL A 299 5.20 11.31 -0.99
N GLY A 300 6.50 11.09 -0.78
CA GLY A 300 7.54 11.83 -1.51
C GLY A 300 7.74 13.23 -0.93
N ASP A 301 8.45 14.09 -1.66
CA ASP A 301 8.74 15.47 -1.26
C ASP A 301 7.55 16.38 -1.59
N ALA A 302 6.66 16.57 -0.62
CA ALA A 302 5.38 17.26 -0.81
C ALA A 302 5.49 18.78 -0.58
N ASN A 303 6.67 19.31 -0.26
CA ASN A 303 6.87 20.75 -0.09
C ASN A 303 8.03 21.31 -0.95
N GLY A 304 8.73 20.44 -1.69
CA GLY A 304 9.86 20.78 -2.54
C GLY A 304 11.17 21.06 -1.78
N ASP A 305 11.32 20.57 -0.55
CA ASP A 305 12.50 20.78 0.28
C ASP A 305 13.60 19.72 0.09
N GLY A 306 13.33 18.71 -0.72
CA GLY A 306 14.23 17.60 -1.06
C GLY A 306 14.12 16.39 -0.13
N TYR A 307 13.21 16.41 0.85
CA TYR A 307 13.02 15.33 1.82
C TYR A 307 11.65 14.69 1.70
N VAL A 308 11.57 13.38 2.00
CA VAL A 308 10.30 12.66 1.92
C VAL A 308 9.40 13.02 3.09
N ASP A 309 8.17 13.44 2.78
CA ASP A 309 7.08 13.69 3.71
C ASP A 309 6.19 12.47 3.90
N ILE A 310 5.30 12.54 4.90
CA ILE A 310 4.49 11.40 5.31
C ILE A 310 3.04 11.77 5.59
N VAL A 311 2.12 10.95 5.13
CA VAL A 311 0.73 10.97 5.55
C VAL A 311 0.52 9.97 6.68
N LEU A 312 -0.13 10.44 7.74
CA LEU A 312 -0.48 9.65 8.90
C LEU A 312 -1.99 9.52 8.98
N SER A 313 -2.45 8.35 9.42
CA SER A 313 -3.83 8.21 9.90
C SER A 313 -3.81 7.86 11.36
N GLY A 314 -4.76 8.39 12.11
CA GLY A 314 -4.75 8.31 13.56
C GLY A 314 -5.82 9.20 14.17
N TYR A 315 -5.57 9.71 15.37
CA TYR A 315 -6.56 10.50 16.07
C TYR A 315 -5.99 11.55 17.02
N GLU A 316 -6.76 12.61 17.24
CA GLU A 316 -6.48 13.62 18.26
C GLU A 316 -6.61 13.01 19.67
N VAL A 317 -5.58 13.20 20.51
CA VAL A 317 -5.58 12.71 21.89
C VAL A 317 -6.38 13.65 22.79
N GLY A 318 -7.23 13.07 23.64
CA GLY A 318 -7.96 13.81 24.67
C GLY A 318 -9.32 14.34 24.23
N GLN A 319 -9.74 14.06 22.99
CA GLN A 319 -11.08 14.34 22.50
C GLN A 319 -12.04 13.17 22.77
N SER A 320 -13.30 13.48 23.09
CA SER A 320 -14.41 12.52 23.19
C SER A 320 -15.68 13.12 22.57
N PRO A 321 -16.29 12.50 21.54
CA PRO A 321 -15.83 11.27 20.87
C PRO A 321 -14.46 11.46 20.21
N ARG A 322 -13.81 10.34 19.89
CA ARG A 322 -12.56 10.35 19.13
C ARG A 322 -12.79 11.06 17.80
N SER A 323 -11.76 11.76 17.31
CA SER A 323 -11.73 12.35 15.98
C SER A 323 -10.63 11.68 15.19
N ASP A 324 -11.02 10.78 14.30
CA ASP A 324 -10.12 10.13 13.36
C ASP A 324 -9.74 11.08 12.22
N ILE A 325 -8.44 11.20 11.98
CA ILE A 325 -7.87 12.14 11.02
C ILE A 325 -6.82 11.39 10.19
N ARG A 326 -6.83 11.65 8.89
CA ARG A 326 -5.72 11.40 7.98
C ARG A 326 -5.12 12.74 7.58
N GLY A 327 -3.81 12.91 7.70
CA GLY A 327 -3.17 14.16 7.36
C GLY A 327 -1.70 14.08 7.06
N LEU A 328 -1.22 15.13 6.40
CA LEU A 328 0.16 15.29 5.93
C LEU A 328 1.03 15.88 7.05
N VAL A 329 2.21 15.30 7.24
CA VAL A 329 3.28 15.83 8.07
C VAL A 329 4.46 16.16 7.17
N LEU A 330 4.80 17.45 7.14
CA LEU A 330 6.00 17.93 6.48
C LEU A 330 7.22 17.70 7.38
N LEU A 331 8.28 17.10 6.84
CA LEU A 331 9.48 16.71 7.57
C LEU A 331 10.68 17.54 7.13
N ASP A 332 11.52 17.93 8.09
CA ASP A 332 12.82 18.51 7.78
C ASP A 332 13.88 17.45 7.46
N GLN A 333 15.08 17.89 7.10
CA GLN A 333 16.25 17.05 6.85
C GLN A 333 16.68 16.12 8.01
N HIS A 334 16.14 16.32 9.20
CA HIS A 334 16.39 15.51 10.41
C HIS A 334 15.16 14.69 10.82
N TYR A 335 14.20 14.52 9.90
CA TYR A 335 12.93 13.83 10.12
C TYR A 335 12.09 14.46 11.24
N GLN A 336 12.17 15.78 11.44
CA GLN A 336 11.36 16.48 12.44
C GLN A 336 10.17 17.15 11.77
N PRO A 337 8.97 17.11 12.38
CA PRO A 337 7.81 17.80 11.86
C PRO A 337 8.06 19.31 11.83
N LEU A 338 7.80 19.96 10.70
CA LEU A 338 7.91 21.41 10.53
C LEU A 338 6.77 22.18 11.22
N GLY A 339 5.71 21.48 11.64
CA GLY A 339 4.56 22.05 12.32
C GLY A 339 3.51 21.00 12.68
N ASP A 340 2.29 21.46 12.94
CA ASP A 340 1.13 20.58 13.08
C ASP A 340 0.89 19.80 11.78
N LEU A 341 0.40 18.57 11.92
CA LEU A 341 -0.17 17.79 10.83
C LEU A 341 -1.29 18.58 10.15
N ILE A 342 -1.26 18.60 8.82
CA ILE A 342 -2.24 19.24 7.95
C ILE A 342 -3.36 18.22 7.70
N PRO A 343 -4.59 18.43 8.19
CA PRO A 343 -5.69 17.50 7.95
C PRO A 343 -6.02 17.42 6.45
N LEU A 344 -5.95 16.22 5.90
CA LEU A 344 -6.38 15.92 4.53
C LEU A 344 -7.81 15.36 4.50
N MET A 345 -8.19 14.65 5.56
CA MET A 345 -9.52 14.10 5.78
C MET A 345 -9.77 13.89 7.28
N ALA A 346 -10.95 14.26 7.75
CA ALA A 346 -11.40 14.06 9.13
C ALA A 346 -12.73 13.27 9.22
N GLU A 347 -12.98 12.67 10.37
CA GLU A 347 -14.15 11.82 10.65
C GLU A 347 -15.49 12.54 10.51
N ASP A 348 -15.53 13.86 10.71
CA ASP A 348 -16.75 14.65 10.54
C ASP A 348 -17.13 14.87 9.05
N GLU A 349 -16.23 14.58 8.12
CA GLU A 349 -16.50 14.62 6.69
C GLU A 349 -17.28 13.39 6.19
N TYR A 350 -17.07 12.21 6.80
CA TYR A 350 -17.71 10.95 6.36
C TYR A 350 -18.13 10.06 7.53
N PRO A 351 -19.38 9.54 7.53
CA PRO A 351 -19.80 8.52 8.49
C PRO A 351 -18.90 7.28 8.45
N ASP A 352 -18.58 6.71 9.61
CA ASP A 352 -17.78 5.48 9.76
C ASP A 352 -16.33 5.54 9.22
N PHE A 353 -15.82 6.75 8.92
CA PHE A 353 -14.45 6.98 8.43
C PHE A 353 -13.37 6.34 9.31
N GLY A 354 -13.59 6.30 10.63
CA GLY A 354 -12.66 5.67 11.55
C GLY A 354 -12.26 4.25 11.11
N ARG A 355 -13.18 3.48 10.49
CA ARG A 355 -12.83 2.15 9.96
C ARG A 355 -11.98 2.19 8.69
N ALA A 356 -12.19 3.16 7.81
CA ALA A 356 -11.38 3.36 6.62
C ALA A 356 -9.93 3.73 6.98
N VAL A 357 -9.74 4.56 8.04
CA VAL A 357 -8.43 4.88 8.62
C VAL A 357 -7.63 3.64 9.03
N TYR A 358 -8.30 2.56 9.44
CA TYR A 358 -7.66 1.33 9.89
C TYR A 358 -7.45 0.27 8.80
N SER A 359 -8.21 0.33 7.71
CA SER A 359 -8.37 -0.83 6.82
C SER A 359 -8.12 -0.53 5.35
N ALA A 360 -8.38 0.70 4.89
CA ALA A 360 -8.19 1.06 3.49
C ALA A 360 -6.78 1.63 3.29
N GLN A 361 -6.06 1.04 2.34
CA GLN A 361 -4.86 1.67 1.80
C GLN A 361 -5.27 2.96 1.08
N SER A 362 -4.44 3.99 1.18
CA SER A 362 -4.51 5.13 0.26
C SER A 362 -3.25 5.19 -0.59
N THR A 363 -3.38 5.82 -1.74
CA THR A 363 -2.26 6.06 -2.65
C THR A 363 -2.32 7.51 -3.13
N PHE A 364 -1.19 8.00 -3.63
CA PHE A 364 -1.00 9.40 -3.98
C PHE A 364 -0.35 9.51 -5.35
N ALA A 365 -0.95 10.32 -6.21
CA ALA A 365 -0.47 10.65 -7.56
C ALA A 365 -1.15 11.95 -8.00
N ASP A 366 -0.58 12.60 -9.00
CA ASP A 366 -1.25 13.65 -9.76
C ASP A 366 -2.36 13.01 -10.61
N MET A 367 -3.62 13.21 -10.22
CA MET A 367 -4.79 12.54 -10.81
C MET A 367 -5.59 13.44 -11.76
N ASP A 368 -5.25 14.72 -11.89
CA ASP A 368 -5.82 15.63 -12.89
C ASP A 368 -4.79 16.39 -13.76
N GLY A 369 -3.50 16.14 -13.54
CA GLY A 369 -2.39 16.64 -14.35
C GLY A 369 -1.97 18.07 -13.98
N ASP A 370 -2.37 18.57 -12.81
CA ASP A 370 -2.02 19.91 -12.36
C ASP A 370 -0.63 19.99 -11.67
N GLY A 371 -0.03 18.82 -11.40
CA GLY A 371 1.28 18.65 -10.79
C GLY A 371 1.27 18.49 -9.27
N ASP A 372 0.10 18.60 -8.63
CA ASP A 372 -0.08 18.39 -7.20
C ASP A 372 -0.41 16.90 -6.91
N LEU A 373 -0.13 16.44 -5.69
CA LEU A 373 -0.41 15.05 -5.29
C LEU A 373 -1.82 14.95 -4.75
N ASP A 374 -2.65 14.20 -5.47
CA ASP A 374 -4.01 13.86 -5.09
C ASP A 374 -4.05 12.59 -4.25
N MET A 375 -5.10 12.43 -3.45
CA MET A 375 -5.28 11.25 -2.63
C MET A 375 -6.39 10.35 -3.16
N VAL A 376 -6.07 9.09 -3.41
CA VAL A 376 -7.06 8.04 -3.67
C VAL A 376 -7.22 7.17 -2.44
N ILE A 377 -8.45 6.99 -1.97
CA ILE A 377 -8.76 6.19 -0.77
C ILE A 377 -10.09 5.45 -0.91
N GLY A 378 -10.13 4.19 -0.49
CA GLY A 378 -11.37 3.44 -0.43
C GLY A 378 -12.14 3.67 0.86
N HIS A 379 -13.47 3.69 0.74
CA HIS A 379 -14.39 3.75 1.87
C HIS A 379 -15.32 2.55 1.84
N ILE A 380 -14.84 1.43 2.38
CA ILE A 380 -15.57 0.15 2.37
C ILE A 380 -16.86 0.15 3.22
N HIS A 381 -17.03 1.14 4.09
CA HIS A 381 -18.13 1.28 5.03
C HIS A 381 -19.07 2.46 4.70
N ASP A 382 -18.93 3.05 3.52
CA ASP A 382 -19.77 4.15 3.10
C ASP A 382 -21.27 3.75 3.16
N PRO A 383 -22.14 4.60 3.76
CA PRO A 383 -23.57 4.32 3.90
C PRO A 383 -24.29 3.96 2.59
N ASP A 384 -23.84 4.52 1.46
CA ASP A 384 -24.41 4.27 0.13
C ASP A 384 -23.77 3.06 -0.58
N GLY A 385 -23.00 2.27 0.17
CA GLY A 385 -22.23 1.13 -0.32
C GLY A 385 -20.77 1.52 -0.61
N PRO A 386 -19.85 0.52 -0.65
CA PRO A 386 -18.43 0.79 -0.82
C PRO A 386 -18.12 1.73 -1.97
N SER A 387 -17.21 2.67 -1.72
CA SER A 387 -16.82 3.70 -2.66
C SER A 387 -15.31 3.89 -2.70
N LEU A 388 -14.84 4.57 -3.74
CA LEU A 388 -13.48 5.05 -3.89
C LEU A 388 -13.53 6.57 -4.02
N HIS A 389 -12.84 7.28 -3.13
CA HIS A 389 -12.72 8.73 -3.16
C HIS A 389 -11.40 9.11 -3.83
N VAL A 390 -11.46 10.04 -4.78
CA VAL A 390 -10.30 10.72 -5.37
C VAL A 390 -10.38 12.19 -4.97
N ARG A 391 -9.47 12.62 -4.12
CA ARG A 391 -9.43 13.95 -3.53
C ARG A 391 -8.34 14.77 -4.17
N TYR A 392 -8.76 15.84 -4.85
CA TYR A 392 -7.92 16.74 -5.61
C TYR A 392 -7.50 17.94 -4.75
N TYR A 393 -6.21 18.27 -4.76
CA TYR A 393 -5.59 19.26 -3.89
C TYR A 393 -4.89 20.37 -4.73
N GLU A 394 -5.22 21.66 -4.50
CA GLU A 394 -4.76 22.87 -5.26
C GLU A 394 -4.29 24.08 -4.41
#